data_AF-A0A433K6T4-F1
#
_entry.id   AF-A0A433K6T4-F1
#
_cell.length_a   1.000
_cell.length_b   1.000
_cell.length_c   1.000
_cell.angle_alpha   90.00
_cell.angle_beta   90.00
_cell.angle_gamma   90.00
#
_symmetry.space_group_name_H-M   'P 1'
#
loop_
_entity.id
_entity.type
_entity.pdbx_description
1 polymer ?
#
loop_
_entity_poly.entity_id
_entity_poly.type
_entity_poly.pdbx_seq_one_letter_code
_entity_poly.pdbx_strand_id
1 'polypeptide(L)'
;MIAELAKQFSTQLETFFYLIALINGMLHIIFAGAVARDAGNLYRLGQKPVLVSAPTWAFATLIGGVLTATIYWLLHHSTLTRPSMREIRYDKA
;
A
#
# COMPACT_ATOMS: atom_id res chain seq x y z
N MET A 1 -31.07 -25.05 -20.29
CA MET A 1 -31.13 -25.01 -18.80
C MET A 1 -29.97 -24.25 -18.19
N ILE A 2 -28.71 -24.70 -18.28
CA ILE A 2 -27.56 -23.94 -17.73
C ILE A 2 -27.36 -22.57 -18.43
N ALA A 3 -27.56 -22.50 -19.75
CA ALA A 3 -27.48 -21.25 -20.50
C ALA A 3 -28.57 -20.23 -20.10
N GLU A 4 -29.83 -20.67 -19.94
CA GLU A 4 -30.91 -19.83 -19.38
C GLU A 4 -30.58 -19.30 -17.99
N LEU A 5 -30.06 -20.15 -17.10
CA LEU A 5 -29.67 -19.73 -15.75
C LEU A 5 -28.55 -18.69 -15.79
N ALA A 6 -27.51 -18.90 -16.62
CA ALA A 6 -26.44 -17.94 -16.79
C ALA A 6 -26.95 -16.57 -17.30
N LYS A 7 -27.87 -16.60 -18.27
CA LYS A 7 -28.52 -15.38 -18.80
C LYS A 7 -29.42 -14.70 -17.78
N GLN A 8 -30.10 -15.46 -16.92
CA GLN A 8 -30.94 -14.93 -15.86
C GLN A 8 -30.12 -14.18 -14.79
N PHE A 9 -28.89 -14.61 -14.53
CA PHE A 9 -28.02 -14.02 -13.50
C PHE A 9 -26.95 -13.05 -14.04
N SER A 10 -26.82 -12.88 -15.35
CA SER A 10 -25.71 -12.11 -15.94
C SER A 10 -25.67 -10.66 -15.45
N THR A 11 -26.83 -10.01 -15.37
CA THR A 11 -26.93 -8.61 -14.91
C THR A 11 -26.59 -8.46 -13.43
N GLN A 12 -27.02 -9.41 -12.58
CA GLN A 12 -26.67 -9.39 -11.16
C GLN A 12 -25.17 -9.60 -11.00
N LEU A 13 -24.57 -10.57 -11.70
CA LEU A 13 -23.13 -10.81 -11.66
C LEU A 13 -22.34 -9.59 -12.10
N GLU A 14 -22.72 -8.95 -13.21
CA GLU A 14 -22.07 -7.72 -13.68
C GLU A 14 -22.15 -6.60 -12.64
N THR A 15 -23.33 -6.41 -12.02
CA THR A 15 -23.51 -5.44 -10.94
C THR A 15 -22.61 -5.73 -9.76
N PHE A 16 -22.51 -7.00 -9.34
CA PHE A 16 -21.58 -7.41 -8.28
C PHE A 16 -20.13 -7.11 -8.64
N PHE A 17 -19.71 -7.38 -9.88
CA PHE A 17 -18.36 -7.06 -10.34
C PHE A 17 -18.09 -5.56 -10.27
N TYR A 18 -19.02 -4.70 -10.70
CA TYR A 18 -18.85 -3.25 -10.58
C TYR A 18 -18.80 -2.78 -9.13
N LEU A 19 -19.62 -3.34 -8.23
CA LEU A 19 -19.57 -3.01 -6.81
C LEU A 19 -18.22 -3.39 -6.18
N ILE A 20 -17.73 -4.60 -6.49
CA ILE A 20 -16.41 -5.05 -6.02
C ILE A 20 -15.30 -4.17 -6.58
N ALA A 21 -15.36 -3.82 -7.87
CA ALA A 21 -14.38 -2.94 -8.51
C ALA A 21 -14.39 -1.54 -7.87
N LEU A 22 -15.56 -0.99 -7.56
CA LEU A 22 -15.70 0.29 -6.88
C LEU A 22 -15.09 0.25 -5.47
N ILE A 23 -15.44 -0.76 -4.68
CA ILE A 23 -14.89 -0.94 -3.32
C ILE A 23 -13.37 -1.11 -3.39
N ASN A 24 -12.86 -1.89 -4.35
CA ASN A 24 -11.42 -2.07 -4.52
C ASN A 24 -10.72 -0.76 -4.89
N GLY A 25 -11.31 0.02 -5.81
CA GLY A 25 -10.81 1.36 -6.15
C GLY A 25 -10.78 2.31 -4.95
N MET A 26 -11.84 2.28 -4.11
CA MET A 26 -11.86 3.06 -2.87
C MET A 26 -10.76 2.62 -1.89
N LEU A 27 -10.54 1.32 -1.74
CA LEU A 27 -9.45 0.79 -0.91
C LEU A 27 -8.07 1.27 -1.40
N HIS A 28 -7.83 1.26 -2.71
CA HIS A 28 -6.59 1.79 -3.28
C HIS A 28 -6.37 3.27 -2.91
N ILE A 29 -7.42 4.09 -3.00
CA ILE A 29 -7.35 5.52 -2.62
C ILE A 29 -7.05 5.67 -1.13
N ILE A 30 -7.72 4.90 -0.26
CA ILE A 30 -7.50 4.93 1.19
C ILE A 30 -6.05 4.56 1.52
N PHE A 31 -5.52 3.47 0.93
CA PHE A 31 -4.14 3.05 1.14
C PHE A 31 -3.14 4.07 0.61
N ALA A 32 -3.37 4.64 -0.58
CA ALA A 32 -2.52 5.68 -1.13
C ALA A 32 -2.48 6.92 -0.22
N GLY A 33 -3.62 7.34 0.32
CA GLY A 33 -3.71 8.44 1.28
C GLY A 33 -2.99 8.14 2.60
N ALA A 34 -3.11 6.91 3.11
CA ALA A 34 -2.41 6.47 4.31
C ALA A 34 -0.88 6.50 4.12
N VAL A 35 -0.40 5.96 2.99
CA VAL A 35 1.03 5.99 2.63
C VAL A 35 1.52 7.41 2.43
N ALA A 36 0.76 8.28 1.74
CA ALA A 36 1.12 9.68 1.56
C ALA A 36 1.29 10.41 2.90
N ARG A 37 0.34 10.20 3.83
CA ARG A 37 0.38 10.79 5.16
C ARG A 37 1.56 10.28 5.99
N ASP A 38 1.79 8.97 5.98
CA ASP A 38 2.89 8.35 6.72
C ASP A 38 4.26 8.80 6.19
N ALA A 39 4.45 8.75 4.87
CA ALA A 39 5.68 9.19 4.24
C ALA A 39 5.92 10.71 4.40
N GLY A 40 4.84 11.50 4.44
CA GLY A 40 4.91 12.92 4.81
C GLY A 40 5.35 13.13 6.27
N ASN A 41 4.89 12.30 7.20
CA ASN A 41 5.36 12.33 8.59
C ASN A 41 6.84 11.95 8.70
N LEU A 42 7.34 11.00 7.90
CA LEU A 42 8.78 10.69 7.86
C LEU A 42 9.61 11.92 7.51
N TYR A 43 9.19 12.70 6.50
CA TYR A 43 9.88 13.96 6.15
C TYR A 43 9.87 14.97 7.30
N ARG A 44 8.75 15.10 8.03
CA ARG A 44 8.67 15.99 9.21
C ARG A 44 9.58 15.56 10.34
N LEU A 45 9.89 14.26 10.44
CA LEU A 45 10.85 13.69 11.39
C LEU A 45 12.31 13.76 10.89
N GLY A 46 12.57 14.41 9.76
CA GLY A 46 13.90 14.48 9.14
C GLY A 46 14.34 13.19 8.46
N GLN A 47 13.45 12.20 8.35
CA GLN A 47 13.67 10.95 7.64
C GLN A 47 13.20 11.08 6.19
N LYS A 48 13.64 10.16 5.32
CA LYS A 48 13.18 10.10 3.93
C LYS A 48 12.65 8.69 3.65
N PRO A 49 11.58 8.56 2.84
CA PRO A 49 11.16 7.25 2.38
C PRO A 49 12.27 6.56 1.59
N VAL A 50 12.36 5.24 1.70
CA VAL A 50 13.34 4.40 1.01
C VAL A 50 12.95 4.26 -0.47
N LEU A 51 13.92 4.10 -1.36
CA LEU A 51 13.80 3.95 -2.83
C LEU A 51 13.34 5.20 -3.59
N VAL A 52 12.19 5.77 -3.24
CA VAL A 52 11.54 6.84 -4.01
C VAL A 52 10.86 7.86 -3.09
N SER A 53 10.43 8.99 -3.67
CA SER A 53 9.79 10.07 -2.91
C SER A 53 8.41 9.69 -2.33
N ALA A 54 7.94 10.41 -1.30
CA ALA A 54 6.60 10.15 -0.73
C ALA A 54 5.45 10.20 -1.75
N PRO A 55 5.38 11.21 -2.66
CA PRO A 55 4.36 11.21 -3.70
C PRO A 55 4.45 9.99 -4.63
N THR A 56 5.67 9.55 -4.96
CA THR A 56 5.87 8.35 -5.80
C THR A 56 5.35 7.10 -5.10
N TRP A 57 5.61 6.94 -3.80
CA TRP A 57 5.06 5.83 -3.00
C TRP A 57 3.54 5.82 -2.92
N ALA A 58 2.94 7.00 -2.69
CA ALA A 58 1.49 7.14 -2.68
C ALA A 58 0.88 6.77 -4.05
N PHE A 59 1.47 7.25 -5.13
CA PHE A 59 1.02 6.94 -6.49
C PHE A 59 1.19 5.46 -6.83
N ALA A 60 2.32 4.84 -6.49
CA ALA A 60 2.54 3.41 -6.67
C ALA A 60 1.52 2.58 -5.87
N THR A 61 1.08 3.07 -4.71
CA THR A 61 0.04 2.45 -3.89
C THR A 61 -1.35 2.62 -4.49
N LEU A 62 -1.64 3.75 -5.14
CA LEU A 62 -2.90 3.94 -5.86
C LEU A 62 -3.04 2.94 -7.01
N ILE A 63 -1.95 2.63 -7.71
CA ILE A 63 -1.96 1.68 -8.82
C ILE A 63 -1.91 0.22 -8.30
N GLY A 64 -0.96 -0.10 -7.43
CA GLY A 64 -0.72 -1.48 -6.99
C GLY A 64 -1.52 -1.92 -5.76
N GLY A 65 -2.25 -1.00 -5.12
CA GLY A 65 -3.16 -1.30 -4.03
C GLY A 65 -2.48 -1.81 -2.77
N VAL A 66 -3.14 -2.78 -2.12
CA VAL A 66 -2.74 -3.36 -0.83
C VAL A 66 -1.36 -4.02 -0.87
N LEU A 67 -0.96 -4.59 -2.03
CA LEU A 67 0.35 -5.22 -2.17
C LEU A 67 1.47 -4.18 -2.06
N THR A 68 1.35 -3.06 -2.78
CA THR A 68 2.32 -1.96 -2.68
C THR A 68 2.33 -1.34 -1.28
N ALA A 69 1.17 -1.17 -0.65
CA ALA A 69 1.08 -0.69 0.73
C ALA A 69 1.80 -1.61 1.72
N THR A 70 1.70 -2.93 1.50
CA THR A 70 2.39 -3.94 2.32
C THR A 70 3.91 -3.86 2.12
N ILE A 71 4.38 -3.71 0.88
CA ILE A 71 5.82 -3.51 0.60
C ILE A 71 6.32 -2.23 1.27
N TYR A 72 5.56 -1.13 1.15
CA TYR A 72 5.89 0.12 1.84
C TYR A 72 6.02 -0.09 3.35
N TRP A 73 5.06 -0.79 3.97
CA TRP A 73 5.08 -1.11 5.40
C TRP A 73 6.28 -1.98 5.78
N LEU A 74 6.59 -3.01 4.98
CA LEU A 74 7.75 -3.87 5.22
C LEU A 74 9.07 -3.10 5.18
N LEU A 75 9.20 -2.12 4.29
CA LEU A 75 10.45 -1.35 4.17
C LEU A 75 10.63 -0.33 5.30
N HIS A 76 9.55 0.30 5.76
CA HIS A 76 9.62 1.44 6.69
C HIS A 76 9.32 1.10 8.15
N HIS A 77 8.48 0.09 8.39
CA HIS A 77 7.97 -0.23 9.74
C HIS A 77 8.35 -1.64 10.21
N SER A 78 8.73 -2.54 9.31
CA SER A 78 9.21 -3.86 9.73
C SER A 78 10.57 -3.76 10.44
N THR A 79 10.76 -4.61 11.43
CA THR A 79 12.07 -4.78 12.11
C THR A 79 13.12 -5.45 11.22
N LEU A 80 12.72 -6.00 10.06
CA LEU A 80 13.62 -6.67 9.11
C LEU A 80 14.68 -5.74 8.49
N THR A 81 14.41 -4.44 8.39
CA THR A 81 15.31 -3.44 7.80
C THR A 81 16.06 -2.60 8.84
N ARG A 82 15.90 -2.88 10.15
CA ARG A 82 16.68 -2.18 11.19
C ARG A 82 18.14 -2.61 11.11
N PRO A 83 19.11 -1.68 10.94
CA PRO A 83 20.52 -2.02 11.05
C PRO A 83 20.79 -2.56 12.46
N SER A 84 21.36 -3.77 12.56
CA SER A 84 21.82 -4.36 13.83
C SER A 84 23.01 -3.62 14.44
N MET A 85 23.51 -2.56 13.79
CA MET A 85 24.76 -1.90 14.14
C MET A 85 24.54 -0.74 15.10
N ARG A 86 24.38 -1.08 16.38
CA ARG A 86 24.53 -0.14 17.51
C ARG A 86 25.71 -0.55 18.42
N GLU A 87 26.83 -1.01 17.84
CA GLU A 87 28.03 -1.43 18.62
C GLU A 87 29.38 -0.95 18.04
N ILE A 88 29.48 0.26 17.46
CA ILE A 88 30.81 0.87 17.14
C ILE A 88 30.99 2.23 17.82
N ARG A 89 30.51 2.37 19.07
CA ARG A 89 30.75 3.60 19.83
C ARG A 89 30.99 3.33 21.32
N TYR A 90 31.97 2.50 21.65
CA TYR A 90 32.54 2.47 23.00
C TYR A 90 34.07 2.29 23.10
N ASP A 91 34.81 2.04 22.02
CA ASP A 91 36.26 1.79 22.10
C ASP A 91 37.17 3.01 21.82
N LYS A 92 36.67 4.23 22.02
CA LYS A 92 37.52 5.44 22.00
C LYS A 92 37.12 6.37 23.15
N ALA A 93 37.49 5.97 24.36
CA ALA A 93 37.62 6.82 25.53
C ALA A 93 39.10 6.83 25.94
#